data_AF-A0A0A9X904-F1
#
_entry.id   AF-A0A0A9X904-F1
#
_cell.length_a   1.000
_cell.length_b   1.000
_cell.length_c   1.000
_cell.angle_alpha   90.00
_cell.angle_beta   90.00
_cell.angle_gamma   90.00
#
_symmetry.space_group_name_H-M   'P 1'
#
loop_
_entity.id
_entity.type
_entity.pdbx_description
1 polymer ?
#
loop_
_entity_poly.entity_id
_entity_poly.type
_entity_poly.pdbx_seq_one_letter_code
_entity_poly.pdbx_strand_id
1 'polypeptide(L)'
;MCSVPAEFGQYLAVCLVYSGDVVQKEVISAVSHVKELGLASFVDWSPGFKIGINHKVPIFHPDLEINGSELSLGSVANSTAAGRYWSDINHRYDLMFDKAAFLHWFFIEGMEEQDFHQARETTAAIENEYLELKTSTPKM
;
A
#
# COMPACT_ATOMS: atom_id res chain seq x y z
N MET A 1 -0.01 3.16 6.65
CA MET A 1 0.29 3.41 5.22
C MET A 1 1.79 3.20 5.05
N CYS A 2 2.24 2.42 4.06
CA CYS A 2 3.66 2.18 3.83
C CYS A 2 4.33 3.51 3.49
N SER A 3 5.38 3.91 4.23
CA SER A 3 6.11 5.16 3.97
C SER A 3 7.10 4.97 2.80
N VAL A 4 6.57 4.60 1.64
CA VAL A 4 7.35 4.35 0.42
C VAL A 4 6.71 5.13 -0.73
N PRO A 5 7.49 5.93 -1.48
CA PRO A 5 6.97 6.62 -2.66
C PRO A 5 6.46 5.65 -3.72
N ALA A 6 5.32 5.97 -4.33
CA ALA A 6 4.65 5.10 -5.29
C ALA A 6 5.48 4.84 -6.56
N GLU A 7 6.36 5.76 -6.93
CA GLU A 7 7.28 5.66 -8.08
C GLU A 7 8.26 4.48 -8.01
N PHE A 8 8.49 3.90 -6.82
CA PHE A 8 9.35 2.74 -6.67
C PHE A 8 8.68 1.43 -7.09
N GLY A 9 7.39 1.44 -7.43
CA GLY A 9 6.64 0.27 -7.82
C GLY A 9 5.58 0.55 -8.88
N GLN A 10 4.80 -0.49 -9.15
CA GLN A 10 3.66 -0.47 -10.05
C GLN A 10 2.41 -0.83 -9.26
N TYR A 11 1.28 -0.25 -9.64
CA TYR A 11 0.00 -0.56 -9.05
C TYR A 11 -0.51 -1.92 -9.55
N LEU A 12 -0.92 -2.75 -8.60
CA LEU A 12 -1.64 -4.01 -8.85
C LEU A 12 -3.15 -3.75 -8.98
N ALA A 13 -3.67 -2.85 -8.14
CA ALA A 13 -5.05 -2.38 -8.18
C ALA A 13 -5.16 -1.06 -7.41
N VAL A 14 -6.07 -0.18 -7.85
CA VAL A 14 -6.41 1.05 -7.13
C VAL A 14 -7.92 1.15 -6.98
N CYS A 15 -8.40 1.31 -5.75
CA CYS A 15 -9.80 1.58 -5.44
C CYS A 15 -9.95 3.06 -5.06
N LEU A 16 -10.84 3.76 -5.74
CA LEU A 16 -11.20 5.16 -5.49
C LEU A 16 -12.64 5.21 -4.99
N VAL A 17 -12.86 5.81 -3.82
CA VAL A 17 -14.19 6.00 -3.22
C VAL A 17 -14.44 7.49 -3.07
N TYR A 18 -15.25 8.04 -3.96
CA TYR A 18 -15.70 9.42 -3.90
C TYR A 18 -16.92 9.52 -2.96
N SER A 19 -16.94 10.52 -2.09
CA SER A 19 -18.08 10.80 -1.20
C SER A 19 -18.51 12.26 -1.30
N GLY A 20 -19.81 12.51 -1.45
CA GLY A 20 -20.38 13.85 -1.58
C GLY A 20 -21.25 14.06 -2.82
N ASP A 21 -21.46 15.32 -3.18
CA ASP A 21 -22.14 15.69 -4.43
C ASP A 21 -21.19 15.48 -5.62
N VAL A 22 -21.16 14.26 -6.13
CA VAL A 22 -20.21 13.81 -7.15
C VAL A 22 -20.95 13.37 -8.40
N VAL A 23 -20.63 13.99 -9.54
CA VAL A 23 -21.15 13.59 -10.85
C VAL A 23 -20.26 12.51 -11.45
N GLN A 24 -20.83 11.34 -11.77
CA GLN A 24 -20.09 10.19 -12.31
C GLN A 24 -19.26 10.53 -13.56
N LYS A 25 -19.77 11.39 -14.44
CA LYS A 25 -19.07 11.83 -15.66
C LYS A 25 -17.74 12.53 -15.33
N GLU A 26 -17.73 13.34 -14.28
CA GLU A 26 -16.52 14.07 -13.84
C GLU A 26 -15.49 13.11 -13.27
N VAL A 27 -15.92 12.12 -12.49
CA VAL A 27 -15.04 11.07 -11.97
C VAL A 27 -14.37 10.29 -13.09
N ILE A 28 -15.15 9.86 -14.10
CA ILE A 28 -14.61 9.15 -15.26
C ILE A 28 -13.61 10.05 -16.01
N SER A 29 -13.93 11.33 -16.21
CA SER A 29 -13.03 12.29 -16.86
C SER A 29 -11.73 12.47 -16.09
N ALA A 30 -11.79 12.60 -14.76
CA ALA A 30 -10.61 12.77 -13.92
C ALA A 30 -9.71 11.53 -13.96
N VAL A 31 -10.29 10.32 -13.90
CA VAL A 31 -9.53 9.07 -13.99
C VAL A 31 -8.90 8.89 -15.37
N SER A 32 -9.60 9.26 -16.45
CA SER A 32 -9.02 9.24 -17.80
C SER A 32 -7.84 10.20 -17.91
N HIS A 33 -7.95 11.40 -17.34
CA HIS A 33 -6.85 12.38 -17.35
C HIS A 33 -5.61 11.87 -16.59
N VAL A 34 -5.79 11.22 -15.43
CA VAL A 34 -4.68 10.59 -14.68
C VAL A 34 -3.97 9.51 -15.51
N LYS A 35 -4.72 8.73 -16.29
CA LYS A 35 -4.15 7.72 -17.20
C LYS A 35 -3.37 8.36 -18.35
N GLU A 36 -3.91 9.40 -18.97
CA GLU A 36 -3.26 10.12 -20.08
C GLU A 36 -1.93 10.75 -19.65
N LEU A 37 -1.87 11.29 -18.42
CA LEU A 37 -0.65 11.87 -17.86
C LEU A 37 0.39 10.82 -17.43
N GLY A 38 0.06 9.51 -17.48
CA GLY A 38 0.97 8.45 -17.05
C GLY A 38 1.30 8.49 -15.54
N LEU A 39 0.47 9.14 -14.73
CA LEU A 39 0.72 9.32 -13.28
C LEU A 39 0.49 8.03 -12.47
N ALA A 40 -0.08 7.00 -13.08
CA ALA A 40 -0.30 5.71 -12.47
C ALA A 40 0.21 4.59 -13.39
N SER A 41 1.35 4.00 -13.03
CA SER A 41 1.90 2.81 -13.71
C SER A 41 1.27 1.56 -13.11
N PHE A 42 0.62 0.74 -13.93
CA PHE A 42 0.03 -0.53 -13.51
C PHE A 42 0.82 -1.72 -14.08
N VAL A 43 0.74 -2.86 -13.41
CA VAL A 43 1.15 -4.15 -14.01
C VAL A 43 0.23 -4.53 -15.17
N ASP A 44 0.74 -5.33 -16.10
CA ASP A 44 0.14 -5.63 -17.41
C ASP A 44 -1.19 -6.40 -17.36
N TRP A 45 -1.39 -7.19 -16.33
CA TRP A 45 -2.62 -7.95 -16.06
C TRP A 45 -3.62 -7.19 -15.18
N SER A 46 -3.27 -6.00 -14.67
CA SER A 46 -4.14 -5.26 -13.77
C SER A 46 -5.40 -4.74 -14.49
N PRO A 47 -6.59 -4.84 -13.86
CA PRO A 47 -7.80 -4.18 -14.36
C PRO A 47 -7.77 -2.65 -14.15
N GLY A 48 -6.79 -2.12 -13.42
CA GLY A 48 -6.62 -0.68 -13.19
C GLY A 48 -7.45 -0.14 -12.02
N PHE A 49 -8.16 0.95 -12.27
CA PHE A 49 -8.95 1.66 -11.26
C PHE A 49 -10.34 1.04 -11.07
N LYS A 50 -10.70 0.78 -9.81
CA LYS A 50 -12.07 0.51 -9.36
C LYS A 50 -12.63 1.78 -8.74
N ILE A 51 -13.84 2.17 -9.14
CA ILE A 51 -14.47 3.43 -8.74
C ILE A 51 -15.75 3.14 -7.98
N GLY A 52 -15.88 3.71 -6.78
CA GLY A 52 -17.10 3.76 -5.98
C GLY A 52 -17.53 5.21 -5.75
N ILE A 53 -18.84 5.45 -5.75
CA ILE A 53 -19.42 6.77 -5.48
C ILE A 53 -20.44 6.61 -4.35
N ASN A 54 -20.29 7.45 -3.34
CA ASN A 54 -21.20 7.58 -2.22
C ASN A 54 -21.78 9.00 -2.22
N HIS A 55 -23.08 9.15 -2.43
CA HIS A 55 -23.69 10.47 -2.52
C HIS A 55 -23.90 11.17 -1.17
N LYS A 56 -23.50 10.53 -0.06
CA LYS A 56 -23.55 11.15 1.26
C LYS A 56 -22.33 12.05 1.47
N VAL A 57 -22.59 13.29 1.86
CA VAL A 57 -21.55 14.25 2.27
C VAL A 57 -20.76 13.66 3.45
N PRO A 58 -19.42 13.74 3.45
CA PRO A 58 -18.60 13.26 4.55
C PRO A 58 -18.98 13.98 5.86
N ILE A 59 -19.12 13.22 6.93
CA ILE A 59 -19.42 13.75 8.26
C ILE A 59 -18.09 14.00 8.97
N PHE A 60 -17.92 15.20 9.51
CA PHE A 60 -16.74 15.59 10.29
C PHE A 60 -17.13 15.78 11.75
N HIS A 61 -16.25 15.33 12.64
CA HIS A 61 -16.43 15.56 14.06
C HIS A 61 -16.01 17.00 14.41
N PRO A 62 -16.80 17.78 15.17
CA PRO A 62 -16.51 19.18 15.47
C PRO A 62 -15.16 19.43 16.15
N ASP A 63 -14.66 18.45 16.90
CA ASP A 63 -13.38 18.55 17.62
C ASP A 63 -12.15 18.25 16.74
N LEU A 64 -12.34 17.85 15.48
CA LEU A 64 -11.24 17.65 14.55
C LEU A 64 -10.82 19.00 13.96
N GLU A 65 -9.51 19.28 13.97
CA GLU A 65 -8.92 20.43 13.27
C GLU A 65 -8.88 20.23 11.74
N ILE A 66 -9.97 19.73 11.16
CA ILE A 66 -10.10 19.47 9.74
C ILE A 66 -11.34 20.19 9.26
N ASN A 67 -11.17 21.10 8.31
CA ASN A 67 -12.30 21.78 7.69
C ASN A 67 -13.18 20.74 6.98
N GLY A 68 -14.49 20.84 7.20
CA GLY A 68 -15.44 20.03 6.45
C GLY A 68 -15.31 20.28 4.95
N SER A 69 -15.56 19.24 4.16
CA SER A 69 -15.62 19.31 2.70
C SER A 69 -16.90 18.67 2.21
N GLU A 70 -17.51 19.27 1.19
CA GLU A 70 -18.67 18.71 0.49
C GLU A 70 -18.30 17.50 -0.38
N LEU A 71 -17.00 17.36 -0.70
CA LEU A 71 -16.42 16.31 -1.52
C LEU A 71 -15.20 15.70 -0.82
N SER A 72 -15.12 14.38 -0.74
CA SER A 72 -13.90 13.67 -0.36
C SER A 72 -13.59 12.52 -1.30
N LEU A 73 -12.32 12.15 -1.37
CA LEU A 73 -11.82 10.97 -2.07
C LEU A 73 -11.00 10.13 -1.11
N GLY A 74 -11.46 8.91 -0.84
CA GLY A 74 -10.64 7.87 -0.23
C GLY A 74 -10.00 7.01 -1.32
N SER A 75 -8.71 6.70 -1.17
CA SER A 75 -8.04 5.74 -2.06
C SER A 75 -7.41 4.61 -1.28
N VAL A 76 -7.52 3.40 -1.81
CA VAL A 76 -6.82 2.22 -1.33
C VAL A 76 -6.13 1.60 -2.53
N ALA A 77 -4.80 1.58 -2.49
CA ALA A 77 -3.98 1.07 -3.57
C ALA A 77 -3.14 -0.11 -3.09
N ASN A 78 -3.07 -1.15 -3.93
CA ASN A 78 -2.09 -2.22 -3.80
C ASN A 78 -0.97 -1.95 -4.81
N SER A 79 0.27 -1.86 -4.35
CA SER A 79 1.43 -1.49 -5.15
C SER A 79 2.63 -2.35 -4.79
N THR A 80 3.44 -2.69 -5.79
CA THR A 80 4.71 -3.40 -5.59
C THR A 80 5.75 -2.59 -4.83
N ALA A 81 5.52 -1.28 -4.64
CA ALA A 81 6.32 -0.43 -3.74
C ALA A 81 6.32 -0.96 -2.29
N ALA A 82 5.31 -1.73 -1.89
CA ALA A 82 5.27 -2.40 -0.58
C ALA A 82 6.46 -3.37 -0.37
N GLY A 83 7.03 -3.95 -1.44
CA GLY A 83 8.22 -4.79 -1.34
C GLY A 83 9.40 -4.07 -0.68
N ARG A 84 9.56 -2.76 -0.93
CA ARG A 84 10.62 -1.97 -0.27
C ARG A 84 10.37 -1.79 1.22
N TYR A 85 9.11 -1.64 1.63
CA TYR A 85 8.77 -1.57 3.05
C TYR A 85 9.14 -2.87 3.78
N TRP A 86 8.90 -4.02 3.16
CA TRP A 86 9.34 -5.32 3.67
C TRP A 86 10.86 -5.42 3.74
N SER A 87 11.57 -4.99 2.69
CA SER A 87 13.04 -4.94 2.68
C SER A 87 13.61 -4.11 3.84
N ASP A 88 13.02 -2.93 4.10
CA ASP A 88 13.46 -2.05 5.19
C ASP A 88 13.21 -2.69 6.58
N ILE A 89 12.09 -3.41 6.76
CA ILE A 89 11.81 -4.16 7.99
C ILE A 89 12.79 -5.30 8.17
N ASN A 90 12.96 -6.12 7.12
CA ASN A 90 13.86 -7.27 7.10
C ASN A 90 15.28 -6.86 7.46
N HIS A 91 15.78 -5.78 6.86
CA HIS A 91 17.10 -5.24 7.15
C HIS A 91 17.26 -4.79 8.62
N ARG A 92 16.29 -4.04 9.16
CA ARG A 92 16.34 -3.59 10.56
C ARG A 92 16.25 -4.77 11.53
N TYR A 93 15.44 -5.76 11.20
CA TYR A 93 15.33 -7.00 11.96
C TYR A 93 16.67 -7.74 11.99
N ASP A 94 17.30 -7.95 10.83
CA ASP A 94 18.58 -8.66 10.72
C ASP A 94 19.66 -7.98 11.56
N LEU A 95 19.75 -6.65 11.52
CA LEU A 95 20.69 -5.88 12.35
C LEU A 95 20.49 -6.10 13.86
N MET A 96 19.25 -6.24 14.33
CA MET A 96 18.96 -6.48 15.74
C MET A 96 19.20 -7.95 16.12
N PHE A 97 18.77 -8.87 15.26
CA PHE A 97 18.85 -10.30 15.49
C PHE A 97 20.31 -10.77 15.53
N ASP A 98 21.17 -10.27 14.62
CA ASP A 98 22.61 -10.55 14.59
C ASP A 98 23.34 -10.13 15.88
N LYS A 99 22.77 -9.18 16.62
CA LYS A 99 23.29 -8.70 17.91
C LYS A 99 22.61 -9.34 19.12
N ALA A 100 21.69 -10.28 18.89
CA ALA A 100 20.78 -10.80 19.90
C ALA A 100 20.09 -9.69 20.72
N ALA A 101 19.86 -8.53 20.10
CA ALA A 101 19.29 -7.38 20.76
C ALA A 101 17.83 -7.67 21.10
N PHE A 102 17.45 -7.41 22.35
CA PHE A 102 16.07 -7.59 22.87
C PHE A 102 15.52 -9.03 22.89
N LEU A 103 16.23 -10.04 22.37
CA LEU A 103 15.75 -11.44 22.32
C LEU A 103 15.41 -12.04 23.68
N HIS A 104 16.15 -11.67 24.73
CA HIS A 104 15.94 -12.18 26.09
C HIS A 104 14.51 -11.98 26.61
N TRP A 105 13.83 -10.88 26.25
CA TRP A 105 12.44 -10.65 26.64
C TRP A 105 11.50 -11.71 26.06
N PHE A 106 11.76 -12.14 24.82
CA PHE A 106 10.92 -13.13 24.14
C PHE A 106 11.20 -14.55 24.63
N PHE A 107 12.47 -14.88 24.89
CA PHE A 107 12.83 -16.20 25.41
C PHE A 107 12.31 -16.42 26.84
N ILE A 108 12.26 -15.38 27.68
CA ILE A 108 11.66 -15.47 29.02
C ILE A 108 10.16 -15.79 28.97
N GLU A 109 9.46 -15.30 27.94
CA GLU A 109 8.04 -15.57 27.69
C GLU A 109 7.80 -16.92 26.98
N GLY A 110 8.86 -17.71 26.76
CA GLY A 110 8.77 -19.07 26.21
C GLY A 110 8.78 -19.17 24.68
N MET A 111 9.17 -18.12 23.96
CA MET A 111 9.40 -18.18 22.51
C MET A 111 10.76 -18.83 22.21
N GLU A 112 10.84 -19.60 21.13
CA GLU A 112 12.08 -20.27 20.72
C GLU A 112 12.79 -19.49 19.61
N GLU A 113 14.10 -19.64 19.47
CA GLU A 113 14.87 -18.99 18.39
C GLU A 113 14.36 -19.40 17.00
N GLN A 114 13.85 -20.63 16.86
CA GLN A 114 13.30 -21.12 15.59
C GLN A 114 12.09 -20.30 15.12
N ASP A 115 11.28 -19.77 16.04
CA ASP A 115 10.11 -18.94 15.71
C ASP A 115 10.53 -17.66 14.98
N PHE A 116 11.67 -17.09 15.38
CA PHE A 116 12.27 -15.91 14.77
C PHE A 116 12.76 -16.20 13.34
N HIS A 117 13.48 -17.29 13.14
CA HIS A 117 13.94 -17.72 11.82
C HIS A 117 12.76 -17.96 10.87
N GLN A 118 11.72 -18.65 11.34
CA GLN A 118 10.53 -18.92 10.52
C GLN A 118 9.77 -17.63 10.13
N ALA A 119 9.62 -16.69 11.06
CA ALA A 119 9.01 -15.40 10.77
C ALA A 119 9.86 -14.59 9.77
N ARG A 120 11.19 -14.67 9.88
CA ARG A 120 12.12 -13.99 8.97
C ARG A 120 12.09 -14.57 7.56
N GLU A 121 11.99 -15.88 7.42
CA GLU A 121 11.79 -16.55 6.13
C GLU A 121 10.46 -16.17 5.48
N THR A 122 9.39 -16.12 6.28
CA THR A 122 8.05 -15.71 5.80
C THR A 122 8.06 -14.29 5.24
N THR A 123 8.70 -13.36 5.94
CA THR A 123 8.82 -11.96 5.48
C THR A 123 9.77 -11.80 4.29
N ALA A 124 10.79 -12.66 4.16
CA ALA A 124 11.62 -12.74 2.95
C ALA A 124 10.80 -13.22 1.73
N ALA A 125 9.94 -14.22 1.92
CA ALA A 125 9.08 -14.74 0.86
C ALA A 125 8.14 -13.64 0.33
N ILE A 126 7.50 -12.88 1.24
CA ILE A 126 6.64 -11.75 0.85
C ILE A 126 7.41 -10.69 0.06
N GLU A 127 8.63 -10.35 0.48
CA GLU A 127 9.50 -9.42 -0.26
C GLU A 127 9.77 -9.91 -1.69
N ASN A 128 10.12 -11.19 -1.83
CA ASN A 128 10.38 -11.82 -3.12
C ASN A 128 9.13 -11.85 -4.02
N GLU A 129 7.95 -12.17 -3.47
CA GLU A 129 6.69 -12.13 -4.22
C GLU A 129 6.44 -10.73 -4.83
N TYR A 130 6.67 -9.66 -4.06
CA TYR A 130 6.53 -8.29 -4.58
C TYR A 130 7.59 -7.93 -5.64
N LEU A 131 8.80 -8.47 -5.51
CA LEU A 131 9.85 -8.27 -6.50
C LEU A 131 9.49 -8.97 -7.82
N GLU A 132 9.00 -10.20 -7.77
CA GLU A 132 8.55 -10.95 -8.94
C GLU A 132 7.42 -10.22 -9.68
N LEU A 133 6.42 -9.71 -8.95
CA LEU A 133 5.32 -8.92 -9.50
C LEU A 133 5.77 -7.61 -10.15
N LYS A 134 6.92 -7.05 -9.77
CA LYS A 134 7.50 -5.87 -10.41
C LYS A 134 8.22 -6.22 -11.72
N THR A 135 8.72 -7.44 -11.85
CA THR A 135 9.45 -7.89 -13.04
C THR A 135 8.55 -8.41 -14.16
N SER A 136 7.27 -8.70 -13.89
CA SER A 136 6.31 -9.03 -14.95
C SER A 136 6.14 -7.83 -15.89
N THR A 137 6.65 -7.99 -17.11
CA THR A 137 6.85 -6.95 -18.13
C THR A 137 5.61 -6.07 -18.36
N PRO A 138 5.72 -4.72 -18.38
CA PRO A 138 4.62 -3.86 -18.81
C PRO A 138 4.30 -4.08 -20.30
N LYS A 139 3.00 -4.07 -20.66
CA LYS A 139 2.56 -4.02 -22.06
C LYS A 139 3.05 -2.72 -22.71
N MET A 140 3.73 -2.85 -23.85
CA MET A 140 3.92 -1.78 -24.83
C MET A 140 2.58 -1.28 -25.36
#